data_AF-X1H564-F1
#
_entry.id   AF-X1H564-F1
#
_cell.length_a   1.000
_cell.length_b   1.000
_cell.length_c   1.000
_cell.angle_alpha   90.00
_cell.angle_beta   90.00
_cell.angle_gamma   90.00
#
_symmetry.space_group_name_H-M   'P 1'
#
loop_
_entity.id
_entity.type
_entity.pdbx_description
1 polymer ?
#
loop_
_entity_poly.entity_id
_entity_poly.type
_entity_poly.pdbx_seq_one_letter_code
_entity_poly.pdbx_strand_id
1 'polypeptide(L)'
;IYTMLATGAIDAFTYGSTSESLAMGFQEVTKYWLKSPVMGPALADAFIVNGDVWRELPDELRPVVKAAVEAGNAYMEYHAWVDIQRGWIEAEEYGMEIVEWSAADVLEYKNAVASRANSA
;
A
#
# COMPACT_ATOMS: atom_id res chain seq x y z
N ILE A 1 13.43 -3.24 -4.99
CA ILE A 1 12.54 -2.95 -6.13
C ILE A 1 13.25 -2.07 -7.16
N TYR A 2 13.67 -0.84 -6.81
CA TYR A 2 14.31 0.12 -7.72
C TYR A 2 15.37 -0.52 -8.63
N THR A 3 16.40 -1.14 -8.04
CA THR A 3 17.51 -1.73 -8.81
C THR A 3 17.05 -2.80 -9.78
N MET A 4 16.06 -3.61 -9.41
CA MET A 4 15.53 -4.66 -10.29
C MET A 4 14.77 -4.08 -11.49
N LEU A 5 14.08 -2.94 -11.32
CA LEU A 5 13.48 -2.20 -12.43
C LEU A 5 14.55 -1.54 -13.30
N ALA A 6 15.51 -0.85 -12.67
CA ALA A 6 16.58 -0.14 -13.35
C ALA A 6 17.44 -1.06 -14.23
N THR A 7 17.62 -2.32 -13.81
CA THR A 7 18.37 -3.33 -14.58
C THR A 7 17.51 -4.12 -15.56
N GLY A 8 16.18 -3.93 -15.55
CA GLY A 8 15.25 -4.72 -16.36
C GLY A 8 15.09 -6.18 -15.90
N ALA A 9 15.42 -6.49 -14.65
CA ALA A 9 15.24 -7.83 -14.09
C ALA A 9 13.77 -8.13 -13.73
N ILE A 10 12.95 -7.10 -13.57
CA ILE A 10 11.47 -7.17 -13.47
C ILE A 10 10.85 -6.11 -14.37
N ASP A 11 9.68 -6.40 -14.94
CA ASP A 11 8.98 -5.48 -15.85
C ASP A 11 8.01 -4.53 -15.14
N ALA A 12 7.46 -4.96 -13.99
CA ALA A 12 6.47 -4.21 -13.22
C ALA A 12 6.50 -4.60 -11.75
N PHE A 13 5.95 -3.74 -10.90
CA PHE A 13 5.79 -3.98 -9.47
C PHE A 13 4.54 -3.29 -8.93
N THR A 14 4.15 -3.65 -7.73
CA THR A 14 3.20 -2.89 -6.89
C THR A 14 3.81 -2.74 -5.51
N TYR A 15 3.81 -1.53 -4.96
CA TYR A 15 4.33 -1.27 -3.61
C TYR A 15 3.79 0.06 -3.09
N GLY A 16 3.33 0.04 -1.84
CA GLY A 16 3.02 1.24 -1.07
C GLY A 16 2.08 2.22 -1.77
N SER A 17 2.23 3.48 -1.38
CA SER A 17 1.56 4.66 -1.93
C SER A 17 2.39 5.36 -3.02
N THR A 18 1.77 6.33 -3.68
CA THR A 18 2.45 7.22 -4.62
C THR A 18 3.49 8.11 -3.97
N SER A 19 3.24 8.63 -2.76
CA SER A 19 4.23 9.42 -2.03
C SER A 19 5.47 8.59 -1.67
N GLU A 20 5.29 7.35 -1.23
CA GLU A 20 6.41 6.43 -1.01
C GLU A 20 7.14 6.10 -2.30
N SER A 21 6.40 5.88 -3.39
CA SER A 21 7.00 5.58 -4.70
C SER A 21 7.90 6.72 -5.19
N LEU A 22 7.47 7.97 -4.98
CA LEU A 22 8.26 9.16 -5.27
C LEU A 22 9.49 9.28 -4.35
N ALA A 23 9.31 9.08 -3.05
CA ALA A 23 10.40 9.10 -2.07
C ALA A 23 11.47 8.04 -2.35
N MET A 24 11.07 6.91 -2.95
CA MET A 24 11.97 5.83 -3.36
C MET A 24 12.58 6.02 -4.75
N GLY A 25 12.20 7.08 -5.48
CA GLY A 25 12.75 7.40 -6.80
C GLY A 25 12.17 6.58 -7.95
N PHE A 26 11.04 5.88 -7.79
CA PHE A 26 10.53 5.00 -8.84
C PHE A 26 10.15 5.72 -10.14
N GLN A 27 9.89 7.03 -10.10
CA GLN A 27 9.70 7.90 -11.26
C GLN A 27 10.92 7.96 -12.19
N GLU A 28 12.12 7.65 -11.69
CA GLU A 28 13.35 7.64 -12.49
C GLU A 28 13.49 6.38 -13.34
N VAL A 29 12.81 5.30 -12.95
CA VAL A 29 12.98 3.94 -13.51
C VAL A 29 11.68 3.34 -14.01
N THR A 30 10.60 4.11 -14.04
CA THR A 30 9.29 3.72 -14.57
C THR A 30 8.63 4.88 -15.32
N LYS A 31 7.58 4.57 -16.09
CA LYS A 31 6.85 5.57 -16.89
C LYS A 31 5.33 5.51 -16.68
N TYR A 32 4.78 4.31 -16.50
CA TYR A 32 3.34 4.06 -16.42
C TYR A 32 2.94 3.76 -14.98
N TRP A 33 2.06 4.57 -14.39
CA TRP A 33 1.63 4.43 -13.00
C TRP A 33 0.15 4.10 -12.94
N LEU A 34 -0.17 2.91 -12.44
CA LEU A 34 -1.54 2.43 -12.34
C LEU A 34 -2.24 3.02 -11.11
N LYS A 35 -3.27 3.84 -11.34
CA LYS A 35 -4.10 4.45 -10.31
C LYS A 35 -5.26 3.54 -9.93
N SER A 36 -5.50 3.43 -8.62
CA SER A 36 -6.63 2.70 -8.03
C SER A 36 -6.78 1.24 -8.52
N PRO A 37 -5.73 0.41 -8.48
CA PRO A 37 -5.83 -0.97 -8.92
C PRO A 37 -6.81 -1.78 -8.05
N VAL A 38 -7.59 -2.70 -8.63
CA VAL A 38 -8.55 -3.52 -7.84
C VAL A 38 -7.90 -4.73 -7.17
N MET A 39 -6.61 -5.00 -7.45
CA MET A 39 -5.80 -5.88 -6.61
C MET A 39 -5.57 -5.16 -5.27
N GLY A 40 -6.42 -5.45 -4.31
CA GLY A 40 -6.42 -4.74 -3.02
C GLY A 40 -5.08 -4.94 -2.31
N PRO A 41 -4.36 -3.87 -1.92
CA PRO A 41 -3.39 -3.99 -0.86
C PRO A 41 -4.14 -4.20 0.47
N ALA A 42 -3.58 -5.01 1.36
CA ALA A 42 -3.95 -4.96 2.75
C ALA A 42 -3.45 -3.62 3.31
N LEU A 43 -4.35 -2.64 3.43
CA LEU A 43 -4.07 -1.33 4.04
C LEU A 43 -4.19 -1.43 5.57
N ALA A 44 -3.47 -2.37 6.17
CA ALA A 44 -3.50 -2.55 7.61
C ALA A 44 -2.11 -2.91 8.13
N ASP A 45 -1.45 -1.92 8.74
CA ASP A 45 -0.28 -2.19 9.56
C ASP A 45 -0.74 -2.80 10.88
N ALA A 46 -0.18 -3.95 11.21
CA ALA A 46 -0.49 -4.67 12.42
C ALA A 46 0.53 -4.34 13.50
N PHE A 47 0.06 -3.82 14.64
CA PHE A 47 0.84 -3.88 15.86
C PHE A 47 0.79 -5.30 16.43
N ILE A 48 1.92 -6.01 16.36
CA ILE A 48 2.05 -7.39 16.84
C ILE A 48 3.02 -7.41 18.01
N VAL A 49 2.60 -8.01 19.12
CA VAL A 49 3.40 -8.15 20.35
C VAL A 49 3.42 -9.61 20.79
N ASN A 50 4.53 -10.04 21.40
CA ASN A 50 4.62 -11.36 22.02
C ASN A 50 3.54 -11.50 23.12
N GLY A 51 2.86 -12.65 23.14
CA GLY A 51 1.75 -12.89 24.06
C GLY A 51 2.16 -12.98 25.53
N ASP A 52 3.35 -13.51 25.85
CA ASP A 52 3.87 -13.55 27.22
C ASP A 52 4.18 -12.13 27.72
N VAL A 53 4.90 -11.35 26.92
CA VAL A 53 5.20 -9.94 27.21
C VAL A 53 3.91 -9.12 27.40
N TRP A 54 2.89 -9.35 26.56
CA TRP A 54 1.60 -8.69 26.72
C TRP A 54 0.90 -9.02 28.04
N ARG A 55 1.07 -10.26 28.54
CA ARG A 55 0.53 -10.70 29.83
C ARG A 55 1.31 -10.16 31.03
N GLU A 56 2.60 -9.92 30.88
CA GLU A 56 3.44 -9.29 31.91
C GLU A 56 3.10 -7.81 32.11
N LEU A 57 2.45 -7.17 31.13
CA LEU A 57 2.07 -5.77 31.24
C LEU A 57 1.00 -5.56 32.33
N PRO A 58 1.21 -4.59 33.26
CA PRO A 58 0.20 -4.21 34.25
C PRO A 58 -1.16 -3.94 33.64
N ASP A 59 -2.22 -4.33 34.34
CA ASP A 59 -3.60 -4.26 33.89
C ASP A 59 -4.03 -2.84 33.50
N GLU A 60 -3.51 -1.82 34.20
CA GLU A 60 -3.73 -0.40 33.91
C GLU A 60 -3.04 0.11 32.63
N LEU A 61 -1.97 -0.54 32.18
CA LEU A 61 -1.21 -0.13 31.01
C LEU A 61 -1.71 -0.79 29.71
N ARG A 62 -2.36 -1.97 29.78
CA ARG A 62 -2.94 -2.62 28.59
C ARG A 62 -3.93 -1.72 27.84
N PRO A 63 -4.87 -1.01 28.51
CA PRO A 63 -5.74 -0.03 27.84
C PRO A 63 -4.98 1.15 27.24
N VAL A 64 -3.92 1.63 27.90
CA VAL A 64 -3.11 2.76 27.41
C VAL A 64 -2.41 2.39 26.11
N VAL A 65 -1.82 1.19 26.03
CA VAL A 65 -1.18 0.71 24.79
C VAL A 65 -2.20 0.56 23.67
N LYS A 66 -3.37 -0.02 23.95
CA LYS A 66 -4.45 -0.13 22.95
C LYS A 66 -4.87 1.24 22.41
N ALA A 67 -5.12 2.21 23.30
CA ALA A 67 -5.49 3.56 22.91
C ALA A 67 -4.39 4.26 22.09
N ALA A 68 -3.12 4.05 22.44
CA ALA A 68 -1.99 4.61 21.68
C ALA A 68 -1.90 4.01 20.26
N VAL A 69 -2.11 2.69 20.11
CA VAL A 69 -2.14 2.03 18.79
C VAL A 69 -3.32 2.53 17.96
N GLU A 70 -4.51 2.62 18.55
CA GLU A 70 -5.71 3.14 17.86
C GLU A 70 -5.50 4.58 17.40
N ALA A 71 -4.97 5.45 18.26
CA ALA A 71 -4.65 6.83 17.92
C ALA A 71 -3.57 6.93 16.84
N GLY A 72 -2.52 6.10 16.94
CA GLY A 72 -1.45 6.03 15.93
C GLY A 72 -1.97 5.61 14.57
N ASN A 73 -2.83 4.59 14.52
CA ASN A 73 -3.46 4.14 13.28
C ASN A 73 -4.35 5.23 12.66
N ALA A 74 -5.17 5.91 13.46
CA ALA A 74 -6.02 7.00 12.97
C ALA A 74 -5.19 8.18 12.43
N TYR A 75 -4.10 8.53 13.13
CA TYR A 75 -3.16 9.56 12.68
C TYR A 75 -2.53 9.18 11.34
N MET A 76 -1.97 7.97 11.25
CA MET A 76 -1.31 7.47 10.04
C MET A 76 -2.28 7.40 8.87
N GLU A 77 -3.50 6.90 9.06
CA GLU A 77 -4.50 6.81 8.01
C GLU A 77 -4.81 8.20 7.42
N TYR A 78 -5.10 9.18 8.29
CA TYR A 78 -5.38 10.55 7.85
C TYR A 78 -4.23 11.14 7.03
N HIS A 79 -3.00 11.03 7.53
CA HIS A 79 -1.83 11.58 6.86
C HIS A 79 -1.50 10.84 5.56
N ALA A 80 -1.62 9.52 5.53
CA ALA A 80 -1.42 8.71 4.34
C ALA A 80 -2.39 9.14 3.22
N TRP A 81 -3.66 9.37 3.52
CA TRP A 81 -4.61 9.87 2.51
C TRP A 81 -4.17 11.21 1.92
N VAL A 82 -3.72 12.15 2.75
CA VAL A 82 -3.24 13.46 2.28
C VAL A 82 -1.99 13.30 1.41
N ASP A 83 -1.02 12.50 1.86
CA ASP A 83 0.25 12.32 1.16
C ASP A 83 0.07 11.54 -0.15
N ILE A 84 -0.83 10.54 -0.21
CA ILE A 84 -1.21 9.85 -1.45
C ILE A 84 -1.73 10.86 -2.48
N GLN A 85 -2.66 11.75 -2.08
CA GLN A 85 -3.22 12.73 -3.02
C GLN A 85 -2.16 13.71 -3.53
N ARG A 86 -1.27 14.18 -2.65
CA ARG A 86 -0.13 15.03 -3.03
C ARG A 86 0.82 14.30 -3.97
N GLY A 87 1.13 13.04 -3.67
CA GLY A 87 2.01 12.22 -4.49
C GLY A 87 1.48 12.00 -5.91
N TRP A 88 0.15 11.93 -6.11
CA TRP A 88 -0.40 11.87 -7.46
C TRP A 88 -0.18 13.17 -8.24
N ILE A 89 -0.35 14.33 -7.61
CA ILE A 89 -0.08 15.63 -8.24
C ILE A 89 1.40 15.72 -8.63
N GLU A 90 2.30 15.38 -7.71
CA GLU A 90 3.75 15.41 -7.95
C GLU A 90 4.17 14.41 -9.05
N ALA A 91 3.58 13.22 -9.09
CA ALA A 91 3.84 12.25 -10.16
C ALA A 91 3.45 12.80 -11.56
N GLU A 92 2.34 13.53 -11.66
CA GLU A 92 1.96 14.22 -12.90
C GLU A 92 2.96 15.31 -13.27
N GLU A 93 3.49 16.07 -12.30
CA GLU A 93 4.54 17.08 -12.52
C GLU A 93 5.86 16.46 -13.00
N TYR A 94 6.21 15.25 -12.54
CA TYR A 94 7.33 14.46 -13.06
C TYR A 94 7.06 13.83 -14.44
N GLY A 95 5.85 13.98 -14.99
CA GLY A 95 5.49 13.49 -16.32
C GLY A 95 5.15 12.00 -16.37
N MET A 96 4.71 11.42 -15.24
CA MET A 96 4.23 10.03 -15.21
C MET A 96 2.94 9.87 -16.02
N GLU A 97 2.85 8.77 -16.78
CA GLU A 97 1.61 8.41 -17.49
C GLU A 97 0.69 7.66 -16.53
N ILE A 98 -0.31 8.37 -16.02
CA ILE A 98 -1.30 7.82 -15.09
C ILE A 98 -2.30 6.96 -15.87
N VAL A 99 -2.40 5.68 -15.50
CA VAL A 99 -3.23 4.67 -16.16
C VAL A 99 -4.29 4.16 -15.21
N GLU A 100 -5.46 3.80 -15.73
CA GLU A 100 -6.50 3.11 -14.98
C GLU A 100 -6.82 1.76 -15.66
N TRP A 101 -7.25 0.78 -14.88
CA TRP A 101 -7.75 -0.47 -15.46
C TRP A 101 -9.06 -0.26 -16.19
N SER A 102 -9.19 -0.89 -17.36
CA SER A 102 -10.46 -0.91 -18.06
C SER A 102 -11.49 -1.73 -17.28
N ALA A 103 -12.78 -1.48 -17.51
CA ALA A 103 -13.83 -2.29 -16.92
C ALA A 103 -13.71 -3.78 -17.30
N ALA A 104 -13.15 -4.08 -18.47
CA ALA A 104 -12.88 -5.44 -18.92
C ALA A 104 -11.76 -6.10 -18.09
N ASP A 105 -10.64 -5.40 -17.87
CA ASP A 105 -9.53 -5.92 -17.07
C ASP A 105 -9.94 -6.13 -15.61
N VAL A 106 -10.74 -5.21 -15.05
CA VAL A 106 -11.31 -5.34 -13.70
C VAL A 106 -12.20 -6.59 -13.61
N LEU A 107 -13.04 -6.85 -14.63
CA LEU A 107 -13.92 -8.01 -14.65
C LEU A 107 -13.13 -9.32 -14.79
N GLU A 108 -12.14 -9.34 -15.68
CA GLU A 108 -11.24 -10.48 -15.87
C GLU A 108 -10.53 -10.83 -14.56
N TYR A 109 -9.95 -9.83 -13.90
CA TYR A 109 -9.29 -10.00 -12.60
C TYR A 109 -10.24 -10.58 -11.55
N LYS A 110 -11.44 -10.01 -11.40
CA LYS A 110 -12.44 -10.48 -10.42
C LYS A 110 -12.86 -11.93 -10.67
N ASN A 111 -13.03 -12.33 -11.93
CA ASN A 111 -13.36 -13.71 -12.29
C ASN A 111 -12.21 -14.67 -11.98
N ALA A 112 -10.96 -14.25 -12.24
CA ALA A 112 -9.78 -15.03 -11.91
C ALA A 112 -9.62 -15.25 -10.40
N VAL A 113 -9.88 -14.22 -9.57
CA VAL A 113 -9.85 -14.34 -8.11
C VAL A 113 -10.97 -15.25 -7.60
N ALA A 114 -12.20 -15.07 -8.07
CA ALA A 114 -13.36 -15.86 -7.65
C ALA A 114 -13.22 -17.35 -8.00
N SER A 115 -12.70 -17.68 -9.18
CA SER A 115 -12.50 -19.08 -9.59
C SER A 115 -11.46 -19.80 -8.73
N ARG A 116 -10.42 -19.10 -8.26
CA ARG A 116 -9.40 -19.66 -7.36
C ARG A 116 -9.92 -19.88 -5.94
N ALA A 117 -10.75 -18.97 -5.43
CA ALA A 117 -11.36 -19.11 -4.10
C ALA A 117 -12.28 -20.33 -3.99
N ASN A 118 -12.93 -20.73 -5.09
CA ASN A 118 -13.80 -21.92 -5.14
C ASN A 118 -13.05 -23.24 -5.36
N SER A 119 -11.73 -23.20 -5.54
CA SER A 119 -10.87 -24.38 -5.77
C SER A 119 -10.01 -24.77 -4.56
N ALA A 120 -10.11 -24.02 -3.46
CA ALA A 120 -9.45 -24.26 -2.18
C ALA A 120 -10.48 -24.71 -1.12
#